data_AF-A0A7J4K8J6-F1
#
_entry.id   AF-A0A7J4K8J6-F1
#
_cell.length_a   1.000
_cell.length_b   1.000
_cell.length_c   1.000
_cell.angle_alpha   90.00
_cell.angle_beta   90.00
_cell.angle_gamma   90.00
#
_symmetry.space_group_name_H-M   'P 1'
#
loop_
_entity.id
_entity.type
_entity.pdbx_description
1 polymer ?
#
loop_
_entity_poly.entity_id
_entity_poly.type
_entity_poly.pdbx_seq_one_letter_code
_entity_poly.pdbx_strand_id
1 'polypeptide(L)'
;MHAITEEIAALRVETYRISDELDALGVYLDDENTTADMTEAYTLLDEAHEEYRNGRFSESQELIEIAYDRVNEITAANTKTRAIYAATRDRTADIARAIWKPALITCITLLVLFIASRNTIQRYRLRSRIRLLHKRLIVIDELLKETQKQYFEEHNISEGEYHLRTKKYGELMRDIHRQIPLLQEQIAMTIDVKETSNKKETSHNQHKQ
;
A
#
# COMPACT_ATOMS: atom_id res chain seq x y z
N MET A 1 50.67 56.38 18.74
CA MET A 1 50.76 55.21 19.64
C MET A 1 49.44 54.91 20.33
N HIS A 2 48.74 55.88 20.94
CA HIS A 2 47.46 55.62 21.64
C HIS A 2 46.38 54.88 20.83
N ALA A 3 46.17 55.22 19.55
CA ALA A 3 45.16 54.57 18.72
C ALA A 3 45.40 53.06 18.49
N ILE A 4 46.66 52.65 18.34
CA ILE A 4 47.02 51.24 18.11
C ILE A 4 46.78 50.42 19.39
N THR A 5 47.07 51.00 20.56
CA THR A 5 46.85 50.32 21.85
C THR A 5 45.37 50.10 22.13
N GLU A 6 44.51 51.05 21.73
CA GLU A 6 43.06 50.95 21.87
C GLU A 6 42.47 49.88 20.94
N GLU A 7 42.93 49.83 19.68
CA GLU A 7 42.51 48.82 18.70
C GLU A 7 42.89 47.39 19.13
N ILE A 8 44.11 47.20 19.64
CA ILE A 8 44.57 45.90 20.16
C ILE A 8 43.74 45.48 21.39
N ALA A 9 43.41 46.43 22.26
CA ALA A 9 42.59 46.15 23.43
C ALA A 9 41.17 45.75 23.02
N ALA A 10 40.57 46.44 22.05
CA ALA A 10 39.26 46.10 21.51
C ALA A 10 39.25 44.71 20.86
N LEU A 11 40.26 44.41 20.03
CA LEU A 11 40.38 43.10 19.38
C LEU A 11 40.50 41.97 20.42
N ARG A 12 41.27 42.18 21.48
CA ARG A 12 41.43 41.19 22.56
C ARG A 12 40.12 40.91 23.29
N VAL A 13 39.35 41.95 23.59
CA VAL A 13 38.04 41.81 24.23
C VAL A 13 37.11 41.01 23.32
N GLU A 14 37.12 41.31 22.02
CA GLU A 14 36.31 40.61 21.03
C GLU A 14 36.70 39.13 20.88
N THR A 15 37.99 38.83 20.82
CA THR A 15 38.51 37.45 20.78
C THR A 15 38.09 36.65 22.01
N TYR A 16 38.05 37.24 23.19
CA TYR A 16 37.57 36.55 24.39
C TYR A 16 36.05 36.33 24.34
N ARG A 17 35.28 37.33 23.89
CA ARG A 17 33.83 37.20 23.72
C ARG A 17 33.48 36.04 22.80
N ILE A 18 34.13 35.94 21.64
CA ILE A 18 33.90 34.86 20.67
C ILE A 18 34.29 33.49 21.27
N SER A 19 35.39 33.42 22.02
CA SER A 19 35.78 32.19 22.71
C SER A 19 34.72 31.73 23.71
N ASP A 20 34.22 32.65 24.53
CA ASP A 20 33.19 32.35 25.52
C ASP A 20 31.88 31.92 24.84
N GLU A 21 31.54 32.51 23.69
CA GLU A 21 30.36 32.16 22.89
C GLU A 21 30.47 30.78 22.24
N LEU A 22 31.65 30.40 21.73
CA LEU A 22 31.91 29.05 21.22
C LEU A 22 31.75 27.99 22.31
N ASP A 23 32.34 28.23 23.49
CA ASP A 23 32.24 27.31 24.61
C ASP A 23 30.79 27.20 25.11
N ALA A 24 30.08 28.33 25.19
CA ALA A 24 28.66 28.36 25.57
C ALA A 24 27.77 27.61 24.57
N LEU A 25 28.00 27.80 23.26
CA LEU A 25 27.27 27.10 22.21
C LEU A 25 27.55 25.59 22.26
N GLY A 26 28.78 25.17 22.52
CA GLY A 26 29.13 23.75 22.70
C GLY A 26 28.37 23.11 23.86
N VAL A 27 28.34 23.76 25.02
CA VAL A 27 27.56 23.29 26.18
C VAL A 27 26.06 23.25 25.87
N TYR A 28 25.55 24.24 25.16
CA TYR A 28 24.14 24.29 24.75
C TYR A 28 23.77 23.14 23.80
N LEU A 29 24.65 22.84 22.83
CA LEU A 29 24.47 21.72 21.90
C LEU A 29 24.53 20.36 22.61
N ASP A 30 25.38 20.20 23.62
CA ASP A 30 25.47 18.96 24.39
C ASP A 30 24.18 18.65 25.17
N ASP A 31 23.53 19.67 25.74
CA ASP A 31 22.25 19.51 26.47
C ASP A 31 21.11 19.10 25.51
N GLU A 32 21.02 19.78 24.36
CA GLU A 32 19.94 19.58 23.39
C GLU A 32 20.09 18.32 22.52
N ASN A 33 21.31 17.82 22.30
CA ASN A 33 21.60 16.62 21.49
C ASN A 33 20.90 15.35 22.02
N THR A 34 20.52 15.34 23.30
CA THR A 34 19.71 14.24 23.86
C THR A 34 18.31 14.14 23.24
N THR A 35 17.83 15.19 22.60
CA THR A 35 16.43 15.30 22.15
C THR A 35 16.26 15.33 20.63
N ALA A 36 17.31 15.66 19.89
CA ALA A 36 17.27 15.96 18.46
C ALA A 36 18.60 15.65 17.77
N ASP A 37 18.55 15.37 16.47
CA ASP A 37 19.76 15.28 15.65
C ASP A 37 20.31 16.69 15.40
N MET A 38 21.44 17.00 16.04
CA MET A 38 22.12 18.31 15.96
C MET A 38 23.38 18.27 15.08
N THR A 39 23.56 17.23 14.25
CA THR A 39 24.80 17.01 13.47
C THR A 39 25.23 18.23 12.64
N GLU A 40 24.27 18.93 12.04
CA GLU A 40 24.54 20.13 11.23
C GLU A 40 25.05 21.30 12.08
N ALA A 41 24.49 21.50 13.28
CA ALA A 41 24.93 22.55 14.19
C ALA A 41 26.31 22.26 14.79
N TYR A 42 26.64 20.98 15.05
CA TYR A 42 28.00 20.58 15.43
C TYR A 42 29.02 20.85 14.31
N THR A 43 28.64 20.63 13.05
CA THR A 43 29.52 20.91 11.91
C THR A 43 29.84 22.41 11.83
N LEU A 44 28.83 23.27 12.01
CA LEU A 44 29.00 24.73 12.04
C LEU A 44 29.85 25.19 13.23
N LEU A 45 29.70 24.55 14.40
CA LEU A 45 30.54 24.83 15.57
C LEU A 45 32.01 24.46 15.32
N ASP A 46 32.27 23.30 14.70
CA ASP A 46 33.62 22.85 14.35
C ASP A 46 34.28 23.80 13.34
N GLU A 47 33.53 24.25 12.32
CA GLU A 47 33.99 25.26 11.36
C GLU A 47 34.28 26.60 12.07
N ALA A 48 33.41 27.04 12.98
CA ALA A 48 33.60 28.27 13.75
C ALA A 48 34.86 28.22 14.62
N HIS A 49 35.18 27.06 15.22
CA HIS A 49 36.43 26.84 15.94
C HIS A 49 37.66 26.89 15.02
N GLU A 50 37.56 26.36 13.79
CA GLU A 50 38.65 26.42 12.81
C GLU A 50 38.93 27.87 12.38
N GLU A 51 37.89 28.64 12.05
CA GLU A 51 37.98 30.06 11.71
C GLU A 51 38.58 30.89 12.85
N TYR A 52 38.16 30.64 14.09
CA TYR A 52 38.73 31.27 15.28
C TYR A 52 40.23 31.00 15.42
N ARG A 53 40.66 29.74 15.26
CA ARG A 53 42.09 29.35 15.32
C ARG A 53 42.92 29.99 14.21
N ASN A 54 42.30 30.25 13.05
CA ASN A 54 42.92 30.94 11.93
C ASN A 54 42.97 32.48 12.09
N GLY A 55 42.43 33.02 13.20
CA GLY A 55 42.37 34.46 13.46
C GLY A 55 41.30 35.20 12.65
N ARG A 56 40.38 34.46 12.01
CA ARG A 56 39.25 34.98 11.22
C ARG A 56 38.03 35.12 12.12
N PHE A 57 38.10 36.11 13.01
CA PHE A 57 37.13 36.28 14.10
C PHE A 57 35.74 36.70 13.62
N SER A 58 35.66 37.50 12.55
CA SER A 58 34.39 37.94 11.99
C SER A 58 33.61 36.76 11.40
N GLU A 59 34.31 35.87 10.70
CA GLU A 59 33.76 34.67 10.08
C GLU A 59 33.34 33.65 11.13
N SER A 60 34.14 33.48 12.19
CA SER A 60 33.79 32.65 13.34
C SER A 60 32.50 33.12 14.00
N GLN A 61 32.33 34.43 14.21
CA GLN A 61 31.11 35.00 14.78
C GLN A 61 29.88 34.74 13.90
N GLU A 62 30.00 34.92 12.58
CA GLU A 62 28.90 34.64 11.65
C GLU A 62 28.46 33.16 11.71
N LEU A 63 29.43 32.23 11.76
CA LEU A 63 29.14 30.80 11.90
C LEU A 63 28.46 30.45 13.23
N ILE A 64 28.83 31.11 14.33
CA ILE A 64 28.17 30.97 15.64
C ILE A 64 26.70 31.39 15.54
N GLU A 65 26.41 32.53 14.91
CA GLU A 65 25.04 33.00 14.73
C GLU A 65 24.21 32.02 13.88
N ILE A 66 24.78 31.52 12.77
CA ILE A 66 24.12 30.51 11.93
C ILE A 66 23.86 29.21 12.71
N ALA A 67 24.81 28.78 13.54
CA ALA A 67 24.65 27.59 14.37
C ALA A 67 23.52 27.75 15.39
N TYR A 68 23.42 28.90 16.07
CA TYR A 68 22.30 29.20 16.98
C TYR A 68 20.95 29.21 16.26
N ASP A 69 20.86 29.84 15.10
CA ASP A 69 19.64 29.83 14.29
C ASP A 69 19.24 28.41 13.92
N ARG A 70 20.21 27.57 13.56
CA ARG A 70 19.94 26.18 13.21
C ARG A 70 19.43 25.35 14.39
N VAL A 71 19.99 25.55 15.59
CA VAL A 71 19.48 24.91 16.81
C VAL A 71 18.07 25.37 17.13
N ASN A 72 17.79 26.67 16.99
CA ASN A 72 16.46 27.24 17.21
C ASN A 72 15.43 26.66 16.23
N GLU A 73 15.79 26.48 14.96
CA GLU A 73 14.92 25.84 13.97
C GLU A 73 14.61 24.38 14.33
N ILE A 74 15.63 23.60 14.70
CA ILE A 74 15.48 22.19 15.05
C ILE A 74 14.63 22.02 16.32
N THR A 75 14.90 22.82 17.36
CA THR A 75 14.13 22.80 18.62
C THR A 75 12.68 23.24 18.42
N ALA A 76 12.43 24.26 17.60
CA ALA A 76 11.08 24.69 17.24
C ALA A 76 10.33 23.61 16.45
N ALA A 77 10.99 22.97 15.49
CA ALA A 77 10.42 21.86 14.73
C ALA A 77 10.05 20.68 15.64
N ASN A 78 10.93 20.31 16.56
CA ASN A 78 10.68 19.23 17.52
C ASN A 78 9.59 19.55 18.53
N THR A 79 9.51 20.80 18.99
CA THR A 79 8.44 21.25 19.86
C THR A 79 7.09 21.17 19.14
N LYS A 80 7.05 21.59 17.87
CA LYS A 80 5.84 21.50 17.04
C LYS A 80 5.43 20.06 16.80
N THR A 81 6.36 19.16 16.46
CA THR A 81 6.03 17.74 16.24
C THR A 81 5.54 17.08 17.53
N ARG A 82 6.16 17.36 18.67
CA ARG A 82 5.70 16.89 19.99
C ARG A 82 4.30 17.40 20.33
N ALA A 83 4.03 18.68 20.09
CA ALA A 83 2.70 19.25 20.32
C ALA A 83 1.64 18.61 19.43
N ILE A 84 1.94 18.40 18.15
CA ILE A 84 1.05 17.71 17.20
C ILE A 84 0.83 16.26 17.65
N TYR A 85 1.89 15.57 18.05
CA TYR A 85 1.78 14.18 18.51
C TYR A 85 0.95 14.06 19.78
N ALA A 86 1.17 14.93 20.77
CA ALA A 86 0.39 14.98 22.00
C ALA A 86 -1.09 15.25 21.70
N ALA A 87 -1.39 16.26 20.89
CA ALA A 87 -2.75 16.59 20.47
C ALA A 87 -3.43 15.44 19.69
N THR A 88 -2.65 14.70 18.89
CA THR A 88 -3.14 13.55 18.12
C THR A 88 -3.36 12.33 19.00
N ARG A 89 -2.49 12.07 19.97
CA ARG A 89 -2.57 10.91 20.87
C ARG A 89 -3.87 10.92 21.68
N ASP A 90 -4.23 12.06 22.25
CA ASP A 90 -5.45 12.16 23.05
C ASP A 90 -6.69 12.00 22.17
N ARG A 91 -6.69 12.64 21.00
CA ARG A 91 -7.82 12.56 20.06
C ARG A 91 -7.99 11.17 19.44
N THR A 92 -6.89 10.47 19.13
CA THR A 92 -6.94 9.13 18.53
C THR A 92 -7.47 8.09 19.50
N ALA A 93 -7.17 8.19 20.79
CA ALA A 93 -7.72 7.28 21.81
C ALA A 93 -9.25 7.39 21.90
N ASP A 94 -9.78 8.61 21.90
CA ASP A 94 -11.23 8.82 21.97
C ASP A 94 -11.94 8.45 20.66
N ILE A 95 -11.33 8.74 19.52
CA ILE A 95 -11.83 8.28 18.21
C ILE A 95 -11.83 6.75 18.15
N ALA A 96 -10.76 6.09 18.60
CA ALA A 96 -10.68 4.63 18.64
C ALA A 96 -11.80 4.05 19.51
N ARG A 97 -12.05 4.62 20.69
CA ARG A 97 -13.15 4.21 21.59
C ARG A 97 -14.55 4.47 21.01
N ALA A 98 -14.72 5.52 20.22
CA ALA A 98 -15.99 5.83 19.57
C ALA A 98 -16.25 4.94 18.34
N ILE A 99 -15.22 4.66 17.54
CA ILE A 99 -15.35 4.00 16.23
C ILE A 99 -15.24 2.48 16.30
N TRP A 100 -14.57 1.88 17.29
CA TRP A 100 -14.33 0.44 17.28
C TRP A 100 -15.62 -0.41 17.28
N LYS A 101 -16.68 0.02 17.99
CA LYS A 101 -17.97 -0.69 18.02
C LYS A 101 -18.66 -0.69 16.64
N PRO A 102 -18.93 0.47 16.00
CA PRO A 102 -19.54 0.46 14.68
C PRO A 102 -18.64 -0.20 13.64
N ALA A 103 -17.32 -0.01 13.70
CA ALA A 103 -16.38 -0.67 12.79
C ALA A 103 -16.45 -2.20 12.89
N LEU A 104 -16.56 -2.76 14.09
CA LEU A 104 -16.73 -4.19 14.31
C LEU A 104 -18.04 -4.71 13.71
N ILE A 105 -19.15 -3.99 13.92
CA ILE A 105 -20.46 -4.34 13.35
C ILE A 105 -20.42 -4.29 11.82
N THR A 106 -19.83 -3.25 11.23
CA THR A 106 -19.62 -3.14 9.79
C THR A 106 -18.74 -4.27 9.25
N CYS A 107 -17.70 -4.67 9.99
CA CYS A 107 -16.84 -5.78 9.61
C CYS A 107 -17.60 -7.13 9.59
N ILE A 108 -18.39 -7.40 10.64
CA ILE A 108 -19.20 -8.63 10.73
C ILE A 108 -20.26 -8.66 9.63
N THR A 109 -20.95 -7.55 9.38
CA THR A 109 -21.98 -7.47 8.32
C THR A 109 -21.37 -7.68 6.94
N LEU A 110 -20.20 -7.09 6.65
CA LEU A 110 -19.47 -7.34 5.40
C LEU A 110 -19.03 -8.81 5.27
N LEU A 111 -18.57 -9.44 6.36
CA LEU A 111 -18.18 -10.84 6.37
C LEU A 111 -19.37 -11.76 6.04
N VAL A 112 -20.54 -11.52 6.63
CA VAL A 112 -21.76 -12.28 6.34
C VAL A 112 -22.19 -12.10 4.89
N LEU A 113 -22.18 -10.86 4.37
CA LEU A 113 -22.47 -10.58 2.96
C LEU A 113 -21.48 -11.26 2.02
N PHE A 114 -20.20 -11.30 2.37
CA PHE A 114 -19.17 -11.97 1.59
C PHE A 114 -19.41 -13.48 1.51
N ILE A 115 -19.70 -14.13 2.65
CA ILE A 115 -20.01 -15.57 2.70
C ILE A 115 -21.28 -15.86 1.89
N ALA A 116 -22.33 -15.06 2.03
CA ALA A 116 -23.58 -15.23 1.31
C ALA A 116 -23.41 -15.04 -0.21
N SER A 117 -22.64 -14.03 -0.63
CA SER A 117 -22.41 -13.69 -2.04
C SER A 117 -21.50 -14.69 -2.76
N ARG A 118 -20.53 -15.32 -2.06
CA ARG A 118 -19.60 -16.31 -2.63
C ARG A 118 -20.32 -17.40 -3.42
N ASN A 119 -21.38 -17.98 -2.85
CA ASN A 119 -22.14 -19.06 -3.47
C ASN A 119 -22.91 -18.58 -4.72
N THR A 120 -23.51 -17.39 -4.65
CA THR A 120 -24.21 -16.78 -5.78
C THR A 120 -23.25 -16.49 -6.93
N ILE A 121 -22.07 -15.94 -6.62
CA ILE A 121 -21.03 -15.63 -7.60
C ILE A 121 -20.53 -16.91 -8.28
N GLN A 122 -20.27 -17.99 -7.52
CA GLN A 122 -19.84 -19.26 -8.11
C GLN A 122 -20.88 -19.82 -9.08
N ARG A 123 -22.17 -19.84 -8.69
CA ARG A 123 -23.26 -20.29 -9.57
C ARG A 123 -23.36 -19.44 -10.84
N TYR A 124 -23.24 -18.12 -10.70
CA TYR A 124 -23.25 -17.21 -11.85
C TYR A 124 -22.09 -17.48 -12.81
N ARG A 125 -20.88 -17.70 -12.29
CA ARG A 125 -19.70 -18.03 -13.10
C ARG A 125 -19.87 -19.36 -13.85
N LEU A 126 -20.37 -20.40 -13.18
CA LEU A 126 -20.61 -21.71 -13.81
C LEU A 126 -21.68 -21.62 -14.90
N ARG A 127 -22.82 -20.96 -14.64
CA ARG A 127 -23.86 -20.72 -15.65
C ARG A 127 -23.33 -19.93 -16.86
N SER A 128 -22.48 -18.94 -16.61
CA SER A 128 -21.87 -18.15 -17.69
C SER A 128 -20.91 -18.98 -18.54
N ARG A 129 -20.14 -19.90 -17.94
CA ARG A 129 -19.32 -20.88 -18.67
C ARG A 129 -20.18 -21.82 -19.53
N ILE A 130 -21.28 -22.34 -18.99
CA ILE A 130 -22.21 -23.18 -19.75
C ILE A 130 -22.76 -22.42 -20.96
N ARG A 131 -23.19 -21.17 -20.79
CA ARG A 131 -23.66 -20.33 -21.89
C ARG A 131 -22.58 -20.10 -22.96
N LEU A 132 -21.33 -19.89 -22.54
CA LEU A 132 -20.20 -19.75 -23.46
C LEU A 132 -19.96 -21.04 -24.26
N LEU A 133 -20.04 -22.20 -23.62
CA LEU A 133 -19.90 -23.50 -24.28
C LEU A 133 -21.00 -23.74 -25.33
N HIS A 134 -22.24 -23.37 -25.03
CA HIS A 134 -23.33 -23.44 -26.01
C HIS A 134 -23.09 -22.53 -27.21
N LYS A 135 -22.62 -21.29 -26.98
CA LYS A 135 -22.27 -20.37 -28.07
C LYS A 135 -21.16 -20.94 -28.96
N ARG A 136 -20.13 -21.56 -28.36
CA ARG A 136 -19.06 -22.22 -29.11
C ARG A 136 -19.58 -23.38 -29.94
N LEU A 137 -20.53 -24.14 -29.42
CA LEU A 137 -21.15 -25.25 -30.16
C LEU A 137 -21.89 -24.74 -31.41
N ILE A 138 -22.63 -23.64 -31.30
CA ILE A 138 -23.31 -23.00 -32.44
C ILE A 138 -22.29 -22.59 -33.50
N VAL A 139 -21.19 -21.93 -33.12
CA VAL A 139 -20.14 -21.52 -34.07
C VAL A 139 -19.48 -22.74 -34.75
N ILE A 140 -19.22 -23.81 -34.01
CA ILE A 140 -18.63 -25.03 -34.60
C ILE A 140 -19.60 -25.71 -35.58
N ASP A 141 -20.90 -25.72 -35.26
CA ASP A 141 -21.94 -26.24 -36.15
C ASP A 141 -22.04 -25.41 -37.45
N GLU A 142 -21.95 -24.08 -37.36
CA GLU A 142 -21.88 -23.19 -38.51
C GLU A 142 -20.63 -23.45 -39.38
N LEU A 143 -19.45 -23.59 -38.76
CA LEU A 143 -18.20 -23.90 -39.47
C LEU A 143 -18.25 -25.29 -40.14
N LEU A 144 -18.92 -26.26 -39.52
CA LEU A 144 -19.11 -27.59 -40.09
C LEU A 144 -19.99 -27.51 -41.33
N LYS A 145 -21.11 -26.78 -41.27
CA LYS A 145 -22.00 -26.54 -42.42
C LYS A 145 -21.28 -25.81 -43.56
N GLU A 146 -20.49 -24.80 -43.24
CA GLU A 146 -19.68 -24.08 -44.22
C GLU A 146 -18.65 -25.00 -44.88
N THR A 147 -17.98 -25.84 -44.11
CA THR A 147 -17.01 -26.81 -44.63
C THR A 147 -17.68 -27.87 -45.53
N GLN A 148 -18.90 -28.30 -45.19
CA GLN A 148 -19.69 -29.19 -46.04
C GLN A 148 -20.06 -28.52 -47.37
N LYS A 149 -20.51 -27.26 -47.32
CA LYS A 149 -20.82 -26.48 -48.51
C LYS A 149 -19.61 -26.31 -49.43
N GLN A 150 -18.46 -25.93 -48.87
CA GLN A 150 -17.19 -25.76 -49.61
C GLN A 150 -16.77 -27.04 -50.34
N TYR A 151 -17.03 -28.22 -49.75
CA TYR A 151 -16.69 -29.50 -50.35
C TYR A 151 -17.69 -29.96 -51.41
N PHE A 152 -18.98 -30.01 -51.07
CA PHE A 152 -20.01 -30.63 -51.91
C PHE A 152 -20.57 -29.70 -52.99
N GLU A 153 -20.68 -28.41 -52.72
CA GLU A 153 -21.24 -27.44 -53.66
C GLU A 153 -20.11 -26.75 -54.44
N GLU A 154 -19.15 -26.19 -53.71
CA GLU A 154 -18.15 -25.30 -54.31
C GLU A 154 -16.92 -26.03 -54.85
N HIS A 155 -16.68 -27.28 -54.42
CA HIS A 155 -15.49 -28.07 -54.78
C HIS A 155 -14.17 -27.34 -54.46
N ASN A 156 -14.18 -26.47 -53.46
CA ASN A 156 -13.09 -25.55 -53.11
C ASN A 156 -12.01 -26.20 -52.23
N ILE A 157 -12.30 -27.34 -51.60
CA ILE A 157 -11.38 -28.04 -50.69
C ILE A 157 -11.22 -29.50 -51.10
N SER A 158 -10.04 -30.06 -50.84
CA SER A 158 -9.76 -31.47 -51.11
C SER A 158 -10.51 -32.41 -50.14
N GLU A 159 -10.76 -33.66 -50.55
CA GLU A 159 -11.38 -34.68 -49.70
C GLU A 159 -10.61 -34.90 -48.39
N GLY A 160 -9.29 -34.96 -48.46
CA GLY A 160 -8.43 -35.08 -47.27
C GLY A 160 -8.60 -33.92 -46.30
N GLU A 161 -8.70 -32.70 -46.82
CA GLU A 161 -8.94 -31.49 -46.00
C GLU A 161 -10.33 -31.48 -45.37
N TYR A 162 -11.36 -31.86 -46.13
CA TYR A 162 -12.72 -32.00 -45.63
C TYR A 162 -12.79 -32.98 -44.44
N HIS A 163 -12.19 -34.17 -44.58
CA HIS A 163 -12.16 -35.17 -43.51
C HIS A 163 -11.38 -34.69 -42.29
N LEU A 164 -10.25 -34.02 -42.50
CA LEU A 164 -9.44 -33.47 -41.40
C LEU A 164 -10.23 -32.42 -40.59
N ARG A 165 -10.86 -31.45 -41.26
CA ARG A 165 -11.67 -30.40 -40.63
C ARG A 165 -12.89 -30.99 -39.91
N THR A 166 -13.65 -31.85 -40.57
CA THR A 166 -14.84 -32.50 -40.01
C THR A 166 -14.50 -33.32 -38.77
N LYS A 167 -13.41 -34.10 -38.81
CA LYS A 167 -12.90 -34.85 -37.65
C LYS A 167 -12.57 -33.91 -36.50
N LYS A 168 -11.88 -32.80 -36.77
CA LYS A 168 -11.50 -31.83 -35.75
C LYS A 168 -12.70 -31.15 -35.10
N TYR A 169 -13.70 -30.75 -35.88
CA TYR A 169 -14.95 -30.19 -35.35
C TYR A 169 -15.72 -31.20 -34.50
N GLY A 170 -15.80 -32.46 -34.95
CA GLY A 170 -16.43 -33.54 -34.18
C GLY A 170 -15.74 -33.79 -32.83
N GLU A 171 -14.41 -33.73 -32.77
CA GLU A 171 -13.65 -33.80 -31.51
C GLU A 171 -14.02 -32.63 -30.57
N LEU A 172 -14.02 -31.39 -31.09
CA LEU A 172 -14.35 -30.20 -30.30
C LEU A 172 -15.80 -30.25 -29.76
N MET A 173 -16.76 -30.65 -30.60
CA MET A 173 -18.16 -30.80 -30.17
C MET A 173 -18.29 -31.85 -29.07
N ARG A 174 -17.60 -32.99 -29.21
CA ARG A 174 -17.61 -34.06 -28.20
C ARG A 174 -17.04 -33.59 -26.87
N ASP A 175 -15.94 -32.84 -26.91
CA ASP A 175 -15.33 -32.25 -25.70
C ASP A 175 -16.26 -31.25 -25.02
N ILE A 176 -16.95 -30.39 -25.79
CA ILE A 176 -17.94 -29.45 -25.26
C ILE A 176 -19.12 -30.21 -24.63
N HIS A 177 -19.66 -31.22 -25.33
CA HIS A 177 -20.74 -32.06 -24.82
C HIS A 177 -20.38 -32.79 -23.54
N ARG A 178 -19.10 -33.18 -23.34
CA ARG A 178 -18.63 -33.75 -22.07
C ARG A 178 -18.51 -32.71 -20.96
N GLN A 179 -18.10 -31.49 -21.27
CA GLN A 179 -17.88 -30.43 -20.26
C GLN A 179 -19.18 -29.87 -19.68
N ILE A 180 -20.23 -29.73 -20.49
CA ILE A 180 -21.53 -29.20 -20.04
C ILE A 180 -22.11 -29.99 -18.85
N PRO A 181 -22.27 -31.33 -18.89
CA PRO A 181 -22.82 -32.08 -17.78
C PRO A 181 -21.93 -32.02 -16.54
N LEU A 182 -20.60 -32.02 -16.69
CA LEU A 182 -19.68 -31.84 -15.56
C LEU A 182 -19.89 -30.49 -14.86
N LEU A 183 -20.11 -29.41 -15.61
CA LEU A 183 -20.42 -28.10 -15.04
C LEU A 183 -21.83 -28.04 -14.43
N GLN A 184 -22.80 -28.78 -14.99
CA GLN A 184 -24.14 -28.90 -14.42
C GLN A 184 -24.13 -29.67 -13.10
N GLU A 185 -23.36 -30.75 -13.03
CA GLU A 185 -23.13 -31.54 -11.80
C GLU A 185 -22.48 -30.68 -10.72
N GLN A 186 -21.45 -29.88 -11.07
CA GLN A 186 -20.85 -28.92 -10.13
C GLN A 186 -21.86 -27.92 -9.57
N ILE A 187 -22.80 -27.44 -10.40
CA ILE A 187 -23.89 -26.55 -9.92
C ILE A 187 -24.80 -27.30 -8.94
N ALA A 188 -25.17 -28.55 -9.25
CA ALA A 188 -26.03 -29.39 -8.41
C ALA A 188 -25.38 -29.68 -7.05
N MET A 189 -24.09 -30.06 -7.04
CA MET A 189 -23.33 -30.25 -5.80
C MET A 189 -23.28 -28.98 -4.93
N THR A 190 -23.25 -27.80 -5.55
CA THR A 190 -23.29 -26.51 -4.81
C THR A 190 -24.70 -26.19 -4.25
N ILE A 191 -25.74 -26.93 -4.64
CA ILE A 191 -27.12 -26.82 -4.12
C ILE A 191 -27.32 -27.81 -2.97
N ASP A 192 -26.94 -29.07 -3.14
CA ASP A 192 -27.15 -30.14 -2.15
C ASP A 192 -26.39 -29.91 -0.84
N VAL A 193 -25.20 -29.31 -0.92
CA VAL A 193 -24.44 -28.88 0.27
C VAL A 193 -25.23 -27.86 1.11
N LYS A 194 -26.04 -27.01 0.46
CA LYS A 194 -26.84 -26.01 1.17
C LYS A 194 -28.03 -26.65 1.88
N GLU A 195 -28.70 -27.63 1.26
CA GLU A 195 -29.85 -28.32 1.86
C GLU A 195 -29.44 -29.23 3.04
N THR A 196 -28.33 -29.95 2.88
CA THR A 196 -27.79 -30.82 3.95
C THR A 196 -27.29 -30.03 5.16
N SER A 197 -26.72 -28.82 4.96
CA SER A 197 -26.35 -27.92 6.06
C SER A 197 -27.58 -27.40 6.82
N ASN A 198 -28.64 -27.02 6.10
CA ASN A 198 -29.86 -26.44 6.71
C ASN A 198 -30.68 -27.48 7.50
N LYS A 199 -30.65 -28.76 7.08
CA LYS A 199 -31.36 -29.86 7.77
C LYS A 199 -30.69 -30.28 9.08
N LYS A 200 -29.37 -30.14 9.20
CA LYS A 200 -28.62 -30.44 10.44
C LYS A 200 -28.90 -29.41 11.55
N GLU A 201 -29.04 -28.14 11.19
CA GLU A 201 -29.36 -27.07 12.16
C GLU A 201 -30.79 -27.21 12.72
N THR A 202 -31.76 -27.57 11.89
CA THR A 202 -33.16 -27.78 12.33
C THR A 202 -33.33 -29.02 13.22
N SER A 203 -32.60 -30.09 12.95
CA SER A 203 -32.67 -31.32 13.76
C SER A 203 -32.01 -31.15 15.14
N HIS A 204 -30.97 -30.30 15.27
CA HIS A 204 -30.30 -30.07 16.55
C HIS A 204 -31.12 -29.21 17.53
N ASN A 205 -31.99 -28.32 17.02
CA ASN A 205 -32.86 -27.51 17.88
C ASN A 205 -34.08 -28.29 18.44
N GLN A 206 -34.51 -29.37 17.78
CA GLN A 206 -35.64 -30.19 18.26
C GLN A 206 -35.30 -31.11 19.45
N HIS A 207 -34.01 -31.34 19.73
CA HIS A 207 -33.57 -32.17 20.87
C HIS A 207 -33.20 -31.37 22.12
N LYS A 208 -33.29 -30.04 22.09
CA LYS A 208 -33.03 -29.16 23.24
C LYS A 208 -34.29 -28.56 23.88
N GLN A 209 -35.48 -29.01 23.44
CA GLN A 209 -36.77 -28.77 24.08
C GLN A 209 -37.22 -30.05 24.77
#